data_AF-D1P483-F1
#
_entry.id   AF-D1P483-F1
#
_cell.length_a   1.000
_cell.length_b   1.000
_cell.length_c   1.000
_cell.angle_alpha   90.00
_cell.angle_beta   90.00
_cell.angle_gamma   90.00
#
_symmetry.space_group_name_H-M   'P 1'
#
loop_
_entity.id
_entity.type
_entity.pdbx_description
1 polymer ?
#
loop_
_entity_poly.entity_id
_entity_poly.type
_entity_poly.pdbx_seq_one_letter_code
_entity_poly.pdbx_strand_id
1 'polypeptide(L)'
;MTTHKIWAVDDVNELLLSKPLRMEMGIERDENGLLTVAVRTDLHGCKGRMLEWWFTFFETTQHIRWWHPHDHVAHHGWDEHWKKGSVLSVLQFMRLSL
;
A
#
# COMPACT_ATOMS: atom_id res chain seq x y z
N MET A 1 24.22 18.20 17.87
CA MET A 1 22.87 17.63 17.97
C MET A 1 22.75 16.61 16.86
N THR A 2 22.67 15.33 17.20
CA THR A 2 22.58 14.25 16.23
C THR A 2 21.17 14.28 15.67
N THR A 3 21.01 14.73 14.43
CA THR A 3 19.73 14.63 13.72
C THR A 3 19.34 13.16 13.74
N HIS A 4 18.26 12.80 14.44
CA HIS A 4 17.74 11.44 14.39
C HIS A 4 17.30 11.19 12.95
N LYS A 5 18.15 10.49 12.19
CA LYS A 5 17.84 10.10 10.81
C LYS A 5 16.58 9.24 10.89
N ILE A 6 15.50 9.74 10.29
CA ILE A 6 14.24 9.04 10.13
C ILE A 6 14.56 7.78 9.32
N TRP A 7 14.03 6.61 9.70
CA TRP A 7 14.38 5.36 9.02
C TRP A 7 13.42 5.00 7.89
N ALA A 8 12.54 5.94 7.52
CA ALA A 8 12.02 6.02 6.17
C ALA A 8 13.21 6.18 5.20
N VAL A 9 13.10 5.62 4.01
CA VAL A 9 14.12 5.85 2.98
C VAL A 9 14.26 7.34 2.72
N ASP A 10 15.46 7.90 2.95
CA ASP A 10 15.76 9.31 2.68
C ASP A 10 15.66 9.61 1.18
N ASP A 11 16.05 8.63 0.35
CA ASP A 11 15.91 8.62 -1.09
C ASP A 11 15.06 7.42 -1.52
N VAL A 12 13.93 7.69 -2.16
CA VAL A 12 13.02 6.65 -2.68
C VAL A 12 13.72 5.68 -3.66
N ASN A 13 14.79 6.12 -4.31
CA ASN A 13 15.55 5.27 -5.23
C ASN A 13 16.30 4.14 -4.49
N GLU A 14 16.47 4.21 -3.17
CA GLU A 14 17.00 3.10 -2.37
C GLU A 14 16.11 1.84 -2.44
N LEU A 15 14.80 2.00 -2.68
CA LEU A 15 13.87 0.88 -2.88
C LEU A 15 14.16 0.05 -4.14
N LEU A 16 14.95 0.59 -5.07
CA LEU A 16 15.34 -0.08 -6.32
C LEU A 16 16.63 -0.90 -6.17
N LEU A 17 17.31 -0.80 -5.03
CA LEU A 17 18.54 -1.52 -4.78
C LEU A 17 18.24 -3.02 -4.61
N SER A 18 19.08 -3.87 -5.17
CA SER A 18 18.94 -5.33 -5.04
C SER A 18 19.29 -5.85 -3.64
N LYS A 19 20.03 -5.06 -2.85
CA LYS A 19 20.38 -5.40 -1.47
C LYS A 19 19.20 -5.11 -0.54
N PRO A 20 19.00 -5.92 0.51
CA PRO A 20 18.01 -5.61 1.53
C PRO A 20 18.28 -4.26 2.20
N LEU A 21 17.20 -3.56 2.50
CA LEU A 21 17.21 -2.39 3.35
C LEU A 21 17.33 -2.81 4.82
N ARG A 22 17.72 -1.86 5.67
CA ARG A 22 17.79 -2.11 7.11
C ARG A 22 16.44 -2.53 7.69
N MET A 23 15.35 -1.92 7.23
CA MET A 23 13.99 -2.18 7.72
C MET A 23 13.09 -2.61 6.55
N GLU A 24 13.05 -3.91 6.30
CA GLU A 24 12.16 -4.54 5.31
C GLU A 24 10.76 -4.82 5.90
N MET A 25 10.68 -4.96 7.23
CA MET A 25 9.44 -5.21 7.96
C MET A 25 9.54 -4.63 9.37
N GLY A 26 8.66 -3.68 9.70
CA GLY A 26 8.68 -3.02 11.01
C GLY A 26 7.90 -1.72 11.06
N ILE A 27 7.85 -1.16 12.28
CA ILE A 27 7.20 0.11 12.58
C ILE A 27 8.17 0.93 13.41
N GLU A 28 8.27 2.23 13.12
CA GLU A 28 9.13 3.12 13.87
C GLU A 28 8.55 4.54 13.90
N ARG A 29 8.75 5.25 15.01
CA ARG A 29 8.29 6.63 15.18
C ARG A 29 9.48 7.56 15.42
N ASP A 30 9.52 8.68 14.70
CA ASP A 30 10.58 9.68 14.87
C ASP A 30 10.31 10.62 16.05
N GLU A 31 11.26 11.52 16.31
CA GLU A 31 11.16 12.55 17.36
C GLU A 31 10.05 13.58 17.13
N ASN A 32 9.60 13.75 15.87
CA ASN A 32 8.49 14.61 15.51
C ASN A 32 7.12 13.88 15.57
N GLY A 33 7.13 12.59 15.91
CA GLY A 33 5.94 11.75 16.01
C GLY A 33 5.49 11.09 14.70
N LEU A 34 6.23 11.24 13.59
CA LEU A 34 5.93 10.60 12.31
C LEU A 34 6.13 9.08 12.42
N LEU A 35 5.12 8.31 12.00
CA LEU A 35 5.17 6.84 12.00
C LEU A 35 5.56 6.32 10.62
N THR A 36 6.67 5.60 10.55
CA THR A 36 7.09 4.83 9.37
C THR A 36 6.64 3.38 9.53
N VAL A 37 6.04 2.82 8.48
CA VAL A 37 5.66 1.41 8.41
C VAL A 37 6.30 0.81 7.16
N ALA A 38 7.12 -0.23 7.34
CA ALA A 38 7.70 -1.01 6.25
C ALA A 38 7.14 -2.42 6.28
N VAL A 39 6.76 -2.93 5.10
CA VAL A 39 6.22 -4.30 4.94
C VAL A 39 6.71 -4.88 3.63
N ARG A 40 7.33 -6.05 3.71
CA ARG A 40 7.65 -6.91 2.57
C ARG A 40 6.86 -8.21 2.67
N THR A 41 6.01 -8.46 1.68
CA THR A 41 5.24 -9.69 1.59
C THR A 41 5.60 -10.43 0.32
N ASP A 42 6.13 -11.64 0.45
CA ASP A 42 6.45 -12.48 -0.70
C ASP A 42 5.18 -13.15 -1.23
N LEU A 43 4.84 -12.90 -2.49
CA LEU A 43 3.68 -13.47 -3.18
C LEU A 43 4.11 -14.65 -4.07
N HIS A 44 4.38 -15.80 -3.45
CA HIS A 44 4.83 -16.99 -4.17
C HIS A 44 3.82 -17.43 -5.24
N GLY A 45 4.32 -17.70 -6.46
CA GLY A 45 3.50 -18.09 -7.61
C GLY A 45 2.72 -16.95 -8.27
N CYS A 46 2.76 -15.73 -7.72
CA CYS A 46 2.16 -14.55 -8.31
C CYS A 46 3.08 -13.94 -9.38
N LYS A 47 2.48 -13.43 -10.46
CA LYS A 47 3.18 -12.69 -11.53
C LYS A 47 2.75 -11.23 -11.48
N GLY A 48 3.60 -10.30 -11.95
CA GLY A 48 3.28 -8.86 -11.95
C GLY A 48 1.89 -8.53 -12.51
N ARG A 49 1.49 -9.16 -13.63
CA ARG A 49 0.15 -8.99 -14.23
C ARG A 49 -1.03 -9.39 -13.33
N MET A 50 -0.83 -10.30 -12.36
CA MET A 50 -1.87 -10.72 -11.43
C MET A 50 -2.08 -9.65 -10.35
N LEU A 51 -1.00 -9.02 -9.91
CA LEU A 51 -1.06 -7.87 -9.00
C LEU A 51 -1.67 -6.66 -9.70
N GLU A 52 -1.26 -6.40 -10.95
CA GLU A 52 -1.86 -5.36 -11.79
C GLU A 52 -3.38 -5.58 -11.95
N TRP A 53 -3.79 -6.80 -12.33
CA TRP A 53 -5.20 -7.17 -12.43
C TRP A 53 -5.96 -6.93 -11.11
N TRP A 54 -5.38 -7.34 -9.99
CA TRP A 54 -6.01 -7.23 -8.66
C TRP A 54 -6.44 -5.80 -8.33
N PHE A 55 -5.59 -4.80 -8.59
CA PHE A 55 -5.94 -3.40 -8.33
C PHE A 55 -7.06 -2.90 -9.24
N THR A 56 -7.14 -3.39 -10.48
CA THR A 56 -8.18 -2.99 -11.45
C THR A 56 -9.53 -3.70 -11.27
N PHE A 57 -9.60 -4.71 -10.39
CA PHE A 57 -10.74 -5.61 -10.23
C PHE A 57 -11.80 -5.12 -9.22
N PHE A 58 -11.44 -4.20 -8.30
CA PHE A 58 -12.34 -3.80 -7.22
C PHE A 58 -13.50 -2.90 -7.68
N GLU A 59 -14.73 -3.39 -7.53
CA GLU A 59 -15.94 -2.60 -7.80
C GLU A 59 -16.97 -2.71 -6.67
N THR A 60 -16.82 -3.70 -5.78
CA THR A 60 -17.81 -4.00 -4.74
C THR A 60 -17.18 -4.17 -3.36
N THR A 61 -17.98 -3.99 -2.31
CA THR A 61 -17.59 -4.29 -0.93
C THR A 61 -17.14 -5.75 -0.76
N GLN A 62 -17.75 -6.68 -1.51
CA GLN A 62 -17.37 -8.09 -1.44
C GLN A 62 -15.95 -8.32 -1.99
N HIS A 63 -15.56 -7.62 -3.06
CA HIS A 63 -14.21 -7.76 -3.63
C HIS A 63 -13.15 -7.31 -2.63
N ILE A 64 -13.30 -6.12 -2.02
CA ILE A 64 -12.31 -5.61 -1.06
C ILE A 64 -12.24 -6.47 0.21
N ARG A 65 -13.32 -7.13 0.62
CA ARG A 65 -13.31 -8.08 1.75
C ARG A 65 -12.51 -9.35 1.48
N TRP A 66 -12.30 -9.74 0.22
CA TRP A 66 -11.38 -10.84 -0.09
C TRP A 66 -9.92 -10.48 0.21
N TRP A 67 -9.58 -9.19 0.23
CA TRP A 67 -8.26 -8.74 0.64
C TRP A 67 -8.10 -8.80 2.16
N HIS A 68 -9.01 -8.17 2.89
CA HIS A 68 -8.97 -8.18 4.36
C HIS A 68 -10.40 -8.19 4.94
N PRO A 69 -10.92 -9.36 5.36
CA PRO A 69 -12.35 -9.54 5.61
C PRO A 69 -12.91 -8.75 6.79
N HIS A 70 -12.06 -8.40 7.76
CA HIS A 70 -12.46 -7.65 8.96
C HIS A 70 -12.30 -6.14 8.76
N ASP A 71 -11.13 -5.71 8.28
CA ASP A 71 -10.80 -4.28 8.19
C ASP A 71 -11.32 -3.59 6.93
N HIS A 72 -11.61 -4.30 5.85
CA HIS A 72 -12.22 -3.70 4.64
C HIS A 72 -13.75 -3.66 4.78
N VAL A 73 -14.27 -2.58 5.38
CA VAL A 73 -15.66 -2.48 5.81
C VAL A 73 -16.62 -2.24 4.65
N ALA A 74 -16.34 -1.24 3.81
CA ALA A 74 -17.23 -0.82 2.72
C ALA A 74 -16.48 -0.18 1.54
N HIS A 75 -16.95 -0.48 0.32
CA HIS A 75 -16.55 0.18 -0.92
C HIS A 75 -17.66 1.17 -1.33
N HIS A 76 -17.32 2.44 -1.49
CA HIS A 76 -18.26 3.51 -1.83
C HIS A 76 -18.18 3.95 -3.31
N GLY A 77 -17.45 3.19 -4.12
CA GLY A 77 -17.29 3.47 -5.54
C GLY A 77 -16.01 4.23 -5.85
N TRP A 78 -15.97 4.68 -7.10
CA TRP A 78 -14.88 5.48 -7.66
C TRP A 78 -15.41 6.87 -8.01
N ASP A 79 -14.51 7.82 -8.23
CA ASP A 79 -14.90 9.14 -8.73
C ASP A 79 -15.42 9.12 -10.18
N GLU A 80 -15.87 10.28 -10.66
CA GLU A 80 -16.43 10.47 -12.00
C GLU A 80 -15.42 10.28 -13.15
N HIS A 81 -14.11 10.31 -12.86
CA HIS A 81 -13.06 10.15 -13.86
C HIS A 81 -12.72 8.68 -14.10
N TRP A 82 -13.19 7.79 -13.23
CA TRP A 82 -12.87 6.38 -13.30
C TRP A 82 -13.44 5.70 -14.55
N LYS A 83 -12.58 4.90 -15.17
CA LYS A 83 -12.93 4.00 -16.26
C LYS A 83 -12.60 2.58 -15.83
N LYS A 84 -13.48 1.64 -16.16
CA LYS A 84 -13.29 0.22 -15.85
C LYS A 84 -11.91 -0.25 -16.32
N GLY A 85 -11.14 -0.84 -15.40
CA GLY A 85 -9.76 -1.28 -15.66
C GLY A 85 -8.67 -0.24 -15.39
N SER A 86 -9.00 0.98 -14.94
CA SER A 86 -8.03 2.04 -14.66
C SER A 86 -7.93 2.36 -13.17
N VAL A 87 -6.71 2.56 -12.66
CA VAL A 87 -6.44 2.88 -11.24
C VAL A 87 -5.45 4.03 -11.05
N LEU A 88 -4.93 4.58 -12.15
CA LEU A 88 -4.04 5.74 -12.10
C LEU A 88 -4.86 7.02 -12.20
N SER A 89 -4.51 8.02 -11.38
CA SER A 89 -5.13 9.35 -11.38
C SER A 89 -6.64 9.35 -11.12
N VAL A 90 -7.14 8.41 -10.32
CA VAL A 90 -8.54 8.24 -9.93
C VAL A 90 -8.64 8.01 -8.42
N LEU A 91 -9.75 8.44 -7.82
CA LEU A 91 -10.03 8.24 -6.40
C LEU A 91 -10.90 6.99 -6.18
N GLN A 92 -10.47 6.15 -5.24
CA GLN A 92 -11.27 5.06 -4.70
C GLN A 92 -11.76 5.42 -3.30
N PHE A 93 -13.08 5.34 -3.06
CA PHE A 93 -13.66 5.66 -1.76
C PHE A 93 -13.89 4.38 -0.94
N MET A 94 -13.19 4.25 0.18
CA MET A 94 -13.26 3.07 1.05
C MET A 94 -13.40 3.46 2.52
N ARG A 95 -14.13 2.63 3.28
CA ARG A 95 -14.14 2.67 4.75
C ARG A 95 -13.32 1.49 5.27
N LEU A 96 -12.31 1.78 6.08
CA LEU A 96 -11.43 0.82 6.74
C LEU A 96 -11.56 0.92 8.29
N SER A 97 -11.13 -0.11 9.02
CA SER A 97 -11.15 -0.15 10.51
C SER A 97 -9.77 -0.01 11.17
N LEU A 98 -8.79 0.52 10.44
CA LEU A 98 -7.39 0.67 10.91
C LEU A 98 -7.26 1.49 12.20
#